data_AF-A0A941A5X3-F1
#
_entry.id   AF-A0A941A5X3-F1
#
_cell.length_a   1.000
_cell.length_b   1.000
_cell.length_c   1.000
_cell.angle_alpha   90.00
_cell.angle_beta   90.00
_cell.angle_gamma   90.00
#
_symmetry.space_group_name_H-M   'P 1'
#
loop_
_entity.id
_entity.type
_entity.pdbx_description
1 polymer ?
#
loop_
_entity_poly.entity_id
_entity_poly.type
_entity_poly.pdbx_seq_one_letter_code
_entity_poly.pdbx_strand_id
1 'polypeptide(L)'
;ASFPFRAVAPRRTFWEKAFLLHEETFRPPDKPRRRVLARHYYDLWSLITKGVAEQALADPGLFDRVAEHRQAFFRYGWMDYTTYRPGAFRLLPPDSQLADWKRDYDAMQGEMFFGQVPSFEEILQVVSEFELRFNTAGGPCCGSVQLTA
;
A
#
# COMPACT_ATOMS: atom_id res chain seq x y z
N ALA A 1 -17.71 11.76 -27.09
CA ALA A 1 -17.72 12.99 -26.28
C ALA A 1 -16.68 12.84 -25.17
N SER A 2 -15.90 13.88 -24.88
CA SER A 2 -14.95 13.90 -23.75
C SER A 2 -15.52 14.82 -22.66
N PHE A 3 -15.48 14.39 -21.40
CA PHE A 3 -15.97 15.17 -20.25
C PHE A 3 -14.82 15.38 -19.26
N PRO A 4 -14.25 16.60 -19.16
CA PRO A 4 -13.15 16.87 -18.25
C PRO A 4 -13.63 16.94 -16.80
N PHE A 5 -12.96 16.23 -15.90
CA PHE A 5 -13.18 16.32 -14.45
C PHE A 5 -11.85 16.40 -13.72
N ARG A 6 -11.87 16.99 -12.52
CA ARG A 6 -10.70 17.03 -11.65
C ARG A 6 -10.71 15.81 -10.75
N ALA A 7 -9.59 15.11 -10.69
CA ALA A 7 -9.40 13.95 -9.82
C ALA A 7 -8.04 14.03 -9.13
N VAL A 8 -7.93 13.31 -8.01
CA VAL A 8 -6.66 13.14 -7.31
C VAL A 8 -5.68 12.38 -8.21
N ALA A 9 -4.42 12.82 -8.24
CA ALA A 9 -3.38 12.20 -9.04
C ALA A 9 -3.20 10.72 -8.66
N PRO A 10 -3.11 9.77 -9.62
CA PRO A 10 -2.96 8.33 -9.33
C PRO A 10 -1.78 8.00 -8.41
N ARG A 11 -0.65 8.72 -8.55
CA ARG A 11 0.53 8.55 -7.68
C ARG A 11 0.26 8.87 -6.22
N ARG A 12 -0.56 9.91 -5.96
CA ARG A 12 -0.98 10.26 -4.61
C ARG A 12 -1.95 9.22 -4.05
N THR A 13 -2.92 8.82 -4.87
CA THR A 13 -3.88 7.75 -4.53
C THR A 13 -3.18 6.45 -4.16
N PHE A 14 -2.09 6.11 -4.86
CA PHE A 14 -1.25 4.96 -4.54
C PHE A 14 -0.71 5.04 -3.11
N TRP A 15 -0.02 6.12 -2.75
CA TRP A 15 0.54 6.29 -1.41
C TRP A 15 -0.55 6.35 -0.33
N GLU A 16 -1.66 7.03 -0.56
CA GLU A 16 -2.78 7.09 0.39
C GLU A 16 -3.34 5.70 0.72
N LYS A 17 -3.44 4.81 -0.28
CA LYS A 17 -3.87 3.41 -0.09
C LYS A 17 -2.80 2.57 0.59
N ALA A 18 -1.53 2.75 0.20
CA ALA A 18 -0.41 2.04 0.81
C ALA A 18 -0.30 2.36 2.31
N PHE A 19 -0.35 3.64 2.68
CA PHE A 19 -0.32 4.02 4.10
C PHE A 19 -1.56 3.51 4.86
N LEU A 20 -2.74 3.46 4.23
CA LEU A 20 -3.94 2.90 4.87
C LEU A 20 -3.73 1.45 5.26
N LEU A 21 -3.26 0.64 4.31
CA LEU A 21 -2.96 -0.76 4.58
C LEU A 21 -1.86 -0.89 5.65
N HIS A 22 -0.84 -0.04 5.59
CA HIS A 22 0.22 0.00 6.59
C HIS A 22 -0.32 0.20 8.00
N GLU A 23 -1.18 1.17 8.23
CA GLU A 23 -1.77 1.39 9.55
C GLU A 23 -2.62 0.23 10.03
N GLU A 24 -3.33 -0.45 9.13
CA GLU A 24 -4.12 -1.63 9.47
C GLU A 24 -3.22 -2.79 9.94
N THR A 25 -1.96 -2.86 9.51
CA THR A 25 -1.01 -3.86 10.02
C THR A 25 -0.62 -3.63 11.49
N PHE A 26 -0.79 -2.41 12.02
CA PHE A 26 -0.54 -2.07 13.44
C PHE A 26 -1.82 -2.06 14.27
N ARG A 27 -2.97 -2.37 13.68
CA ARG A 27 -4.25 -2.40 14.40
C ARG A 27 -4.21 -3.44 15.52
N PRO A 28 -4.48 -3.05 16.78
CA PRO A 28 -4.59 -3.98 17.89
C PRO A 28 -5.72 -5.01 17.67
N PRO A 29 -5.55 -6.27 18.10
CA PRO A 29 -6.57 -7.33 17.91
C PRO A 29 -7.93 -7.04 18.56
N ASP A 30 -7.95 -6.24 19.63
CA ASP A 30 -9.16 -5.82 20.35
C ASP A 30 -9.97 -4.73 19.61
N LYS A 31 -9.40 -4.14 18.55
CA LYS A 31 -10.06 -3.11 17.75
C LYS A 31 -10.56 -3.70 16.42
N PRO A 32 -11.88 -3.78 16.20
CA PRO A 32 -12.40 -4.35 14.95
C PRO A 32 -11.98 -3.51 13.74
N ARG A 33 -11.57 -4.21 12.68
CA ARG A 33 -11.32 -3.62 11.36
C ARG A 33 -12.64 -3.21 10.71
N ARG A 34 -12.64 -2.11 9.94
CA ARG A 34 -13.80 -1.74 9.11
C ARG A 34 -13.99 -2.76 7.99
N ARG A 35 -15.24 -3.12 7.71
CA ARG A 35 -15.59 -3.97 6.57
C ARG A 35 -15.26 -3.27 5.24
N VAL A 36 -15.14 -4.06 4.17
CA VAL A 36 -14.99 -3.59 2.79
C VAL A 36 -13.65 -2.86 2.56
N LEU A 37 -12.63 -3.15 3.39
CA LEU A 37 -11.30 -2.57 3.22
C LEU A 37 -10.43 -3.41 2.29
N ALA A 38 -10.75 -4.69 2.05
CA ALA A 38 -9.95 -5.56 1.19
C ALA A 38 -9.80 -5.04 -0.25
N ARG A 39 -10.74 -4.22 -0.74
CA ARG A 39 -10.59 -3.52 -2.02
C ARG A 39 -9.32 -2.68 -2.14
N HIS A 40 -8.78 -2.20 -1.03
CA HIS A 40 -7.56 -1.39 -1.06
C HIS A 40 -6.36 -2.21 -1.51
N TYR A 41 -6.34 -3.53 -1.25
CA TYR A 41 -5.36 -4.44 -1.82
C TYR A 41 -5.53 -4.58 -3.33
N TYR A 42 -6.77 -4.75 -3.83
CA TYR A 42 -7.04 -4.79 -5.27
C TYR A 42 -6.62 -3.49 -5.97
N ASP A 43 -6.97 -2.34 -5.39
CA ASP A 43 -6.60 -1.05 -5.92
C ASP A 43 -5.07 -0.90 -5.97
N LEU A 44 -4.35 -1.33 -4.93
CA LEU A 44 -2.90 -1.28 -4.88
C LEU A 44 -2.28 -2.19 -5.95
N TRP A 45 -2.77 -3.42 -6.08
CA TRP A 45 -2.39 -4.34 -7.16
C TRP A 45 -2.60 -3.70 -8.55
N SER A 46 -3.76 -3.07 -8.79
CA SER A 46 -4.05 -2.42 -10.07
C SER A 46 -3.11 -1.25 -10.36
N LEU A 47 -2.78 -0.45 -9.33
CA LEU A 47 -1.87 0.68 -9.47
C LEU A 47 -0.41 0.22 -9.67
N ILE A 48 0.02 -0.85 -9.00
CA ILE A 48 1.34 -1.44 -9.19
C ILE A 48 1.47 -2.00 -10.61
N THR A 49 0.54 -2.86 -11.03
CA THR A 49 0.57 -3.54 -12.34
C THR A 49 0.47 -2.57 -13.52
N LYS A 50 -0.16 -1.40 -13.34
CA LYS A 50 -0.21 -0.32 -14.36
C LYS A 50 0.99 0.62 -14.33
N GLY A 51 2.01 0.34 -13.52
CA GLY A 51 3.22 1.15 -13.42
C GLY A 51 3.05 2.48 -12.67
N VAL A 52 1.93 2.70 -11.98
CA VAL A 52 1.71 3.93 -11.19
C VAL A 52 2.62 3.94 -9.96
N ALA A 53 2.91 2.77 -9.38
CA ALA A 53 3.86 2.65 -8.27
C ALA A 53 5.26 3.17 -8.65
N GLU A 54 5.78 2.84 -9.85
CA GLU A 54 7.07 3.36 -10.34
C GLU A 54 7.05 4.88 -10.47
N GLN A 55 5.98 5.43 -11.03
CA GLN A 55 5.84 6.88 -11.15
C GLN A 55 5.76 7.53 -9.77
N ALA A 56 5.11 6.89 -8.79
CA ALA A 56 4.97 7.39 -7.42
C ALA A 56 6.30 7.34 -6.65
N LEU A 57 7.14 6.34 -6.90
CA LEU A 57 8.50 6.23 -6.37
C LEU A 57 9.44 7.28 -6.99
N ALA A 58 9.27 7.58 -8.28
CA ALA A 58 10.06 8.58 -8.99
C ALA A 58 9.68 10.04 -8.70
N ASP A 59 8.59 10.30 -7.97
CA ASP A 59 8.09 11.65 -7.64
C ASP A 59 8.75 12.17 -6.34
N PRO A 60 9.71 13.12 -6.43
CA PRO A 60 10.53 13.50 -5.28
C PRO A 60 9.70 14.09 -4.14
N GLY A 61 9.84 13.52 -2.95
CA GLY A 61 9.16 13.94 -1.73
C GLY A 61 7.65 13.71 -1.73
N LEU A 62 7.06 13.02 -2.72
CA LEU A 62 5.63 12.72 -2.70
C LEU A 62 5.25 11.82 -1.53
N PHE A 63 6.08 10.81 -1.26
CA PHE A 63 5.92 9.92 -0.11
C PHE A 63 5.83 10.73 1.19
N ASP A 64 6.82 11.59 1.44
CA ASP A 64 6.91 12.40 2.66
C ASP A 64 5.74 13.37 2.80
N ARG A 65 5.36 14.06 1.71
CA ARG A 65 4.20 14.97 1.73
C ARG A 65 2.89 14.25 2.04
N VAL A 66 2.71 13.02 1.53
CA VAL A 66 1.52 12.22 1.84
C VAL A 66 1.58 11.70 3.27
N ALA A 67 2.75 11.24 3.74
CA ALA A 67 3.00 10.85 5.13
C ALA A 67 2.64 11.96 6.12
N GLU A 68 3.18 13.16 5.93
CA GLU A 68 2.94 14.33 6.77
C GLU A 68 1.45 14.70 6.82
N HIS A 69 0.80 14.78 5.64
CA HIS A 69 -0.63 15.06 5.56
C HIS A 69 -1.44 14.01 6.33
N ARG A 70 -1.05 12.74 6.21
CA ARG A 70 -1.74 11.63 6.87
C ARG A 70 -1.56 11.66 8.38
N GLN A 71 -0.36 11.94 8.86
CA GLN A 71 -0.07 12.14 10.27
C GLN A 71 -0.78 13.36 10.86
N ALA A 72 -1.07 14.40 10.06
CA ALA A 72 -1.80 15.57 10.53
C ALA A 72 -3.32 15.30 10.64
N PHE A 73 -3.92 14.61 9.65
CA PHE A 73 -5.38 14.52 9.52
C PHE A 73 -5.99 13.15 9.86
N PHE A 74 -5.22 12.06 9.83
CA PHE A 74 -5.69 10.68 10.02
C PHE A 74 -4.92 9.99 11.16
N ARG A 75 -4.89 10.65 12.33
CA ARG A 75 -4.16 10.14 13.49
C ARG A 75 -4.88 8.95 14.13
N TYR A 76 -4.19 7.81 14.21
CA TYR A 76 -4.61 6.66 14.99
C TYR A 76 -3.76 6.54 16.25
N GLY A 77 -4.42 6.35 17.40
CA GLY A 77 -3.71 6.21 18.69
C GLY A 77 -2.86 4.94 18.81
N TRP A 78 -2.97 3.99 17.88
CA TRP A 78 -2.17 2.76 17.83
C TRP A 78 -1.07 2.79 16.76
N MET A 79 -0.96 3.86 15.98
CA MET A 79 0.02 3.94 14.90
C MET A 79 1.30 4.63 15.38
N ASP A 80 2.44 3.98 15.14
CA ASP A 80 3.76 4.60 15.25
C ASP A 80 4.15 5.23 13.92
N TYR A 81 3.99 6.55 13.79
CA TYR A 81 4.30 7.26 12.54
C TYR A 81 5.80 7.28 12.19
N THR A 82 6.69 6.84 13.09
CA THR A 82 8.11 6.69 12.77
C THR A 82 8.39 5.54 11.79
N THR A 83 7.42 4.64 11.59
CA THR A 83 7.50 3.54 10.62
C THR A 83 7.13 3.95 9.19
N TYR A 84 6.75 5.22 8.96
CA TYR A 84 6.50 5.77 7.64
C TYR A 84 7.82 6.02 6.90
N ARG A 85 8.57 4.96 6.63
CA ARG A 85 9.88 4.98 5.99
C ARG A 85 10.22 3.64 5.37
N PRO A 86 11.08 3.61 4.33
CA PRO A 86 11.70 2.37 3.88
C PRO A 86 12.34 1.58 5.03
N GLY A 87 12.23 0.26 4.97
CA GLY A 87 12.78 -0.68 5.95
C GLY A 87 11.83 -0.99 7.12
N ALA A 88 10.84 -0.14 7.37
CA ALA A 88 9.82 -0.36 8.40
C ALA A 88 8.39 -0.41 7.84
N PHE A 89 8.22 -0.15 6.54
CA PHE A 89 6.93 -0.13 5.89
C PHE A 89 6.37 -1.55 5.77
N ARG A 90 5.07 -1.70 5.99
CA ARG A 90 4.35 -2.98 6.02
C ARG A 90 3.06 -2.81 5.26
N LEU A 91 2.71 -3.74 4.42
CA LEU A 91 1.49 -3.74 3.61
C LEU A 91 0.74 -5.04 3.77
N LEU A 92 1.44 -6.16 3.98
CA LEU A 92 0.79 -7.45 4.17
C LEU A 92 0.01 -7.54 5.49
N PRO A 93 -1.18 -8.16 5.48
CA PRO A 93 -1.92 -8.38 6.71
C PRO A 93 -1.16 -9.40 7.58
N PRO A 94 -1.17 -9.27 8.92
CA PRO A 94 -0.62 -10.30 9.79
C PRO A 94 -1.30 -11.65 9.55
N ASP A 95 -0.58 -12.76 9.72
CA ASP A 95 -1.09 -14.13 9.49
C ASP A 95 -2.42 -14.40 10.21
N SER A 96 -2.54 -13.90 11.46
CA SER A 96 -3.75 -14.05 12.27
C SER A 96 -4.98 -13.34 11.69
N GLN A 97 -4.79 -12.37 10.78
CA GLN A 97 -5.86 -11.60 10.14
C GLN A 97 -6.08 -12.02 8.68
N LEU A 98 -5.22 -12.85 8.10
CA LEU A 98 -5.24 -13.16 6.67
C LEU A 98 -6.58 -13.74 6.22
N ALA A 99 -7.15 -14.67 7.00
CA ALA A 99 -8.45 -15.27 6.72
C ALA A 99 -9.59 -14.23 6.72
N ASP A 100 -9.54 -13.26 7.62
CA ASP A 100 -10.55 -12.21 7.73
C ASP A 100 -10.47 -11.23 6.55
N TRP A 101 -9.26 -10.91 6.09
CA TRP A 101 -9.04 -10.11 4.89
C TRP A 101 -9.49 -10.84 3.62
N LYS A 102 -9.21 -12.13 3.52
CA LYS A 102 -9.69 -12.95 2.40
C LYS A 102 -11.22 -13.01 2.34
N ARG A 103 -11.89 -13.26 3.48
CA ARG A 103 -13.37 -13.24 3.52
C ARG A 103 -13.94 -11.89 3.12
N ASP A 104 -13.30 -10.79 3.53
CA ASP A 104 -13.70 -9.44 3.14
C ASP A 104 -13.51 -9.21 1.63
N TYR A 105 -12.44 -9.74 1.04
CA TYR A 105 -12.21 -9.68 -0.41
C TYR A 105 -13.25 -10.49 -1.18
N ASP A 106 -13.46 -11.75 -0.80
CA ASP A 106 -14.37 -12.68 -1.47
C ASP A 106 -15.82 -12.15 -1.45
N ALA A 107 -16.24 -11.55 -0.32
CA ALA A 107 -17.55 -10.92 -0.19
C ALA A 107 -17.76 -9.75 -1.17
N MET A 108 -16.69 -9.11 -1.65
CA MET A 108 -16.76 -7.99 -2.58
C MET A 108 -16.72 -8.42 -4.04
N GLN A 109 -16.26 -9.64 -4.35
CA GLN A 109 -16.05 -10.06 -5.73
C GLN A 109 -17.33 -10.09 -6.56
N GLY A 110 -18.47 -10.45 -5.96
CA GLY A 110 -19.75 -10.56 -6.66
C GLY A 110 -20.40 -9.21 -7.02
N GLU A 111 -20.04 -8.11 -6.34
CA GLU A 111 -20.71 -6.82 -6.50
C GLU A 111 -19.81 -5.72 -7.08
N MET A 112 -18.48 -5.81 -6.89
CA MET A 112 -17.57 -4.69 -7.19
C MET A 112 -16.69 -4.88 -8.42
N PHE A 113 -16.41 -6.12 -8.83
CA PHE A 113 -15.43 -6.39 -9.89
C PHE A 113 -16.08 -7.02 -11.12
N PHE A 114 -15.71 -6.53 -12.31
CA PHE A 114 -16.17 -7.06 -13.59
C PHE A 114 -15.02 -7.78 -14.31
N GLY A 115 -15.32 -8.93 -14.92
CA GLY A 115 -14.35 -9.70 -15.70
C GLY A 115 -13.50 -10.65 -14.84
N GLN A 116 -12.32 -11.04 -15.35
CA GLN A 116 -11.38 -11.86 -14.58
C GLN A 116 -10.70 -11.01 -13.51
N VAL A 117 -10.90 -11.41 -12.26
CA VAL A 117 -10.36 -10.75 -11.08
C VAL A 117 -9.27 -11.66 -10.50
N PRO A 118 -8.08 -11.16 -10.16
CA PRO A 118 -7.07 -11.97 -9.50
C PRO A 118 -7.59 -12.53 -8.16
N SER A 119 -7.06 -13.68 -7.76
CA SER A 119 -7.22 -14.18 -6.40
C SER A 119 -6.60 -13.22 -5.38
N PHE A 120 -7.03 -13.34 -4.13
CA PHE A 120 -6.45 -12.53 -3.05
C PHE A 120 -4.96 -12.83 -2.87
N GLU A 121 -4.57 -14.09 -3.08
CA GLU A 121 -3.20 -14.57 -3.00
C GLU A 121 -2.31 -13.94 -4.09
N GLU A 122 -2.77 -13.88 -5.34
CA GLU A 122 -2.05 -13.18 -6.43
C GLU A 122 -1.91 -11.68 -6.17
N ILE A 123 -2.94 -11.06 -5.58
CA ILE A 123 -2.88 -9.66 -5.17
C ILE A 123 -1.79 -9.47 -4.10
N LEU A 124 -1.81 -10.29 -3.04
CA LEU A 124 -0.84 -10.18 -1.96
C LEU A 124 0.58 -10.49 -2.42
N GLN A 125 0.77 -11.35 -3.41
CA GLN A 125 2.08 -11.59 -4.02
C GLN A 125 2.65 -10.30 -4.64
N VAL A 126 1.90 -9.60 -5.48
CA VAL A 126 2.36 -8.35 -6.11
C VAL A 126 2.61 -7.26 -5.04
N VAL A 127 1.77 -7.20 -4.02
CA VAL A 127 1.91 -6.25 -2.92
C VAL A 127 3.16 -6.55 -2.08
N SER A 128 3.47 -7.83 -1.82
CA SER A 128 4.67 -8.25 -1.07
C SER A 128 5.96 -7.93 -1.83
N GLU A 129 5.97 -8.16 -3.15
CA GLU A 129 7.10 -7.80 -4.01
C GLU A 129 7.36 -6.29 -4.00
N PHE A 130 6.30 -5.47 -4.05
CA PHE A 130 6.43 -4.02 -3.89
C PHE A 130 6.97 -3.64 -2.51
N GLU A 131 6.40 -4.19 -1.43
CA GLU A 131 6.83 -3.92 -0.05
C GLU A 131 8.32 -4.22 0.14
N LEU A 132 8.78 -5.39 -0.30
CA LEU A 132 10.17 -5.82 -0.23
C LEU A 132 11.09 -4.83 -0.97
N ARG A 133 10.74 -4.47 -2.20
CA ARG A 133 11.53 -3.55 -3.00
C ARG A 133 11.58 -2.15 -2.39
N PHE A 134 10.44 -1.64 -1.92
CA PHE A 134 10.38 -0.33 -1.28
C PHE A 134 11.26 -0.30 -0.02
N ASN A 135 11.21 -1.35 0.78
CA ASN A 135 11.99 -1.44 2.01
C ASN A 135 13.49 -1.63 1.79
N THR A 136 13.89 -2.30 0.71
CA THR A 136 15.31 -2.50 0.37
C THR A 136 15.94 -1.27 -0.30
N ALA A 137 15.17 -0.51 -1.08
CA ALA A 137 15.64 0.70 -1.76
C ALA A 137 16.04 1.83 -0.81
N GLY A 138 15.55 1.84 0.44
CA GLY A 138 15.95 2.82 1.46
C GLY A 138 16.79 2.26 2.61
N GLY A 139 17.34 1.05 2.45
CA GLY A 139 18.46 0.60 3.29
C GLY A 139 19.69 1.49 3.08
N PRO A 140 20.63 1.58 4.04
CA PRO A 140 21.84 2.37 3.85
C PRO A 140 22.49 1.93 2.53
N CYS A 141 22.66 2.87 1.61
CA CYS A 141 23.39 2.65 0.37
C CYS A 141 24.74 2.05 0.76
N CYS A 142 24.92 0.74 0.56
CA CYS A 142 26.21 0.11 0.71
C CYS A 142 27.10 0.80 -0.31
N GLY A 143 28.05 1.59 0.18
CA GLY A 143 28.95 2.37 -0.64
C GLY A 143 29.55 1.51 -1.72
N SER A 144 29.67 2.09 -2.90
CA SER A 144 30.56 1.68 -3.97
C SER A 144 31.77 0.90 -3.44
N VAL A 145 31.73 -0.43 -3.53
CA VAL A 145 32.94 -1.22 -3.60
C VAL A 145 33.51 -0.91 -4.97
N GLN A 146 34.37 0.11 -5.03
CA GLN A 146 35.23 0.31 -6.17
C GLN A 146 36.04 -0.97 -6.31
N LEU A 147 35.85 -1.65 -7.44
CA LEU A 147 36.86 -2.53 -8.02
C LEU A 147 38.16 -1.73 -8.08
N THR A 148 39.13 -2.08 -7.26
CA THR A 148 40.53 -1.82 -7.57
C THR A 148 41.16 -3.16 -7.91
N ALA A 149 41.78 -3.14 -9.09
CA ALA A 149 42.48 -4.21 -9.80
C ALA A 149 43.38 -5.09 -8.93
#